data_AF-A0A7S0FGI1-F1
#
_entry.id   AF-A0A7S0FGI1-F1
#
_cell.length_a   1.000
_cell.length_b   1.000
_cell.length_c   1.000
_cell.angle_alpha   90.00
_cell.angle_beta   90.00
_cell.angle_gamma   90.00
#
_symmetry.space_group_name_H-M   'P 1'
#
loop_
_entity.id
_entity.type
_entity.pdbx_description
1 polymer ?
#
loop_
_entity_poly.entity_id
_entity_poly.type
_entity_poly.pdbx_seq_one_letter_code
_entity_poly.pdbx_strand_id
1 'polypeptide(L)'
;MADNNADVRTYAARTLEWLASDIHNGMPCHDNLLRALTKATLWTKTCCIVEALAAQAMVAENRPAMVLHDGLLDALASLALLEYIGDEEVRNCATSTLVELTKEETLREVMARNEGVMTALTHATFAKPISSNTTYKGKQSPMITKTKIALKNLASALNEE
;
A
#
# COMPACT_ATOMS: atom_id res chain seq x y z
N MET A 1 2.37 4.69 -23.11
CA MET A 1 1.04 4.72 -23.72
C MET A 1 0.33 3.46 -23.25
N ALA A 2 -0.66 3.57 -22.37
CA ALA A 2 -1.42 2.42 -21.86
C ALA A 2 -2.58 2.12 -22.83
N ASP A 3 -2.88 0.85 -23.06
CA ASP A 3 -4.07 0.45 -23.82
C ASP A 3 -5.30 1.01 -23.11
N ASN A 4 -6.26 1.62 -23.83
CA ASN A 4 -7.47 2.21 -23.24
C ASN A 4 -8.60 1.20 -23.03
N ASN A 5 -8.40 -0.05 -23.45
CA ASN A 5 -9.38 -1.10 -23.25
C ASN A 5 -9.40 -1.57 -21.79
N ALA A 6 -10.56 -1.40 -21.14
CA ALA A 6 -10.78 -1.78 -19.74
C ALA A 6 -10.62 -3.29 -19.50
N ASP A 7 -11.00 -4.13 -20.47
CA ASP A 7 -10.87 -5.58 -20.36
C ASP A 7 -9.39 -5.99 -20.38
N VAL A 8 -8.62 -5.42 -21.31
CA VAL A 8 -7.17 -5.67 -21.42
C VAL A 8 -6.45 -5.26 -20.13
N ARG A 9 -6.80 -4.09 -19.56
CA ARG A 9 -6.27 -3.63 -18.28
C ARG A 9 -6.61 -4.59 -17.13
N THR A 10 -7.82 -5.12 -17.11
CA THR A 10 -8.28 -6.05 -16.08
C THR A 10 -7.54 -7.39 -16.18
N TYR A 11 -7.42 -7.97 -17.38
CA TYR A 11 -6.65 -9.19 -17.59
C TYR A 11 -5.16 -9.00 -17.27
N ALA A 12 -4.59 -7.85 -17.64
CA ALA A 12 -3.21 -7.51 -17.29
C ALA A 12 -3.02 -7.40 -15.78
N ALA A 13 -3.95 -6.72 -15.08
CA ALA A 13 -3.89 -6.59 -13.62
C ALA A 13 -3.98 -7.94 -12.91
N ARG A 14 -4.88 -8.83 -13.37
CA ARG A 14 -5.02 -10.18 -12.83
C ARG A 14 -3.77 -11.03 -13.08
N THR A 15 -3.15 -10.87 -14.25
CA THR A 15 -1.90 -11.57 -14.57
C THR A 15 -0.75 -11.09 -13.68
N LEU A 16 -0.64 -9.77 -13.47
CA LEU A 16 0.37 -9.19 -12.58
C LEU A 16 0.21 -9.66 -11.13
N GLU A 17 -1.04 -9.81 -10.66
CA GLU A 17 -1.33 -10.37 -9.34
C GLU A 17 -0.82 -11.80 -9.18
N TRP A 18 -1.00 -12.63 -10.21
CA TRP A 18 -0.48 -14.01 -10.21
C TRP A 18 1.05 -14.02 -10.21
N LEU A 19 1.67 -13.22 -11.07
CA LEU A 19 3.14 -13.08 -11.10
C LEU A 19 3.70 -12.58 -9.76
N ALA A 20 2.97 -11.71 -9.07
CA ALA A 20 3.36 -11.23 -7.74
C ALA A 20 3.26 -12.30 -6.64
N SER A 21 2.60 -13.43 -6.89
CA SER A 21 2.62 -14.56 -5.96
C SER A 21 3.84 -15.45 -6.14
N ASP A 22 4.43 -15.46 -7.34
CA ASP A 22 5.54 -16.37 -7.70
C ASP A 22 6.91 -15.66 -7.74
N ILE A 23 6.95 -14.36 -8.05
CA ILE A 23 8.18 -13.59 -8.20
C ILE A 23 8.52 -12.89 -6.88
N HIS A 24 9.67 -13.24 -6.30
CA HIS A 24 10.17 -12.67 -5.05
C HIS A 24 11.56 -12.04 -5.21
N ASN A 25 11.98 -11.31 -4.18
CA ASN A 25 13.30 -10.73 -4.09
C ASN A 25 14.39 -11.82 -4.27
N GLY A 26 15.48 -11.46 -4.94
CA GLY A 26 16.52 -12.39 -5.38
C GLY A 26 16.31 -12.95 -6.79
N MET A 27 15.11 -12.82 -7.37
CA MET A 27 14.88 -13.14 -8.78
C MET A 27 15.22 -11.93 -9.68
N PRO A 28 15.87 -12.12 -10.85
CA PRO A 28 16.25 -11.02 -11.73
C PRO A 28 15.06 -10.19 -12.27
N CYS A 29 13.86 -10.76 -12.27
CA CYS A 29 12.65 -10.11 -12.76
C CYS A 29 11.87 -9.34 -11.67
N HIS A 30 12.30 -9.39 -10.41
CA HIS A 30 11.57 -8.77 -9.29
C HIS A 30 11.43 -7.25 -9.45
N ASP A 31 12.50 -6.54 -9.81
CA ASP A 31 12.44 -5.10 -10.07
C ASP A 31 11.46 -4.75 -11.21
N ASN A 32 11.46 -5.57 -12.28
CA ASN A 32 10.54 -5.38 -13.40
C ASN A 32 9.07 -5.59 -12.99
N LEU A 33 8.81 -6.55 -12.09
CA LEU A 33 7.49 -6.74 -11.51
C LEU A 33 7.08 -5.53 -10.69
N LEU A 34 7.92 -5.06 -9.76
CA LEU A 34 7.62 -3.88 -8.93
C LEU A 34 7.35 -2.66 -9.80
N ARG A 35 8.14 -2.45 -10.85
CA ARG A 35 7.93 -1.36 -11.81
C ARG A 35 6.60 -1.50 -12.56
N ALA A 36 6.22 -2.70 -12.95
CA ALA A 36 4.95 -2.96 -13.62
C ALA A 36 3.76 -2.70 -12.68
N LEU A 37 3.82 -3.17 -11.43
CA LEU A 37 2.81 -2.94 -10.41
C LEU A 37 2.67 -1.45 -10.08
N THR A 38 3.78 -0.75 -9.84
CA THR A 38 3.80 0.70 -9.59
C THR A 38 3.22 1.49 -10.76
N LYS A 39 3.48 1.09 -12.01
CA LYS A 39 2.83 1.74 -13.15
C LYS A 39 1.35 1.41 -13.20
N ALA A 40 0.95 0.19 -12.86
CA ALA A 40 -0.43 -0.26 -12.92
C ALA A 40 -1.36 0.52 -11.98
N THR A 41 -0.89 0.90 -10.80
CA THR A 41 -1.66 1.73 -9.85
C THR A 41 -2.14 3.06 -10.46
N LEU A 42 -1.43 3.58 -11.48
CA LEU A 42 -1.74 4.88 -12.10
C LEU A 42 -2.88 4.82 -13.12
N TRP A 43 -3.14 3.66 -13.73
CA TRP A 43 -4.10 3.53 -14.84
C TRP A 43 -5.20 2.52 -14.60
N THR A 44 -5.14 1.76 -13.50
CA THR A 44 -6.24 0.93 -13.02
C THR A 44 -6.49 1.12 -11.53
N LYS A 45 -7.77 1.24 -11.17
CA LYS A 45 -8.24 1.27 -9.78
C LYS A 45 -8.75 -0.10 -9.30
N THR A 46 -8.30 -1.18 -9.92
CA THR A 46 -8.72 -2.55 -9.57
C THR A 46 -8.04 -3.03 -8.30
N CYS A 47 -8.78 -3.76 -7.45
CA CYS A 47 -8.24 -4.40 -6.24
C CYS A 47 -7.03 -5.31 -6.52
N CYS A 48 -6.98 -5.97 -7.68
CA CYS A 48 -5.90 -6.91 -8.03
C CYS A 48 -4.49 -6.33 -7.89
N ILE A 49 -4.27 -5.07 -8.27
CA ILE A 49 -2.92 -4.47 -8.20
C ILE A 49 -2.51 -4.20 -6.76
N VAL A 50 -3.44 -3.68 -5.93
CA VAL A 50 -3.12 -3.40 -4.53
C VAL A 50 -2.99 -4.70 -3.74
N GLU A 51 -3.74 -5.75 -4.09
CA GLU A 51 -3.60 -7.10 -3.53
C GLU A 51 -2.26 -7.73 -3.90
N ALA A 52 -1.80 -7.55 -5.15
CA ALA A 52 -0.48 -7.97 -5.59
C ALA A 52 0.64 -7.30 -4.77
N LEU A 53 0.53 -5.98 -4.56
CA LEU A 53 1.45 -5.23 -3.71
C LEU A 53 1.37 -5.68 -2.25
N ALA A 54 0.17 -5.97 -1.74
CA ALA A 54 -0.02 -6.50 -0.39
C ALA A 54 0.67 -7.87 -0.23
N ALA A 55 0.48 -8.77 -1.18
CA ALA A 55 1.12 -10.09 -1.19
C ALA A 55 2.65 -9.97 -1.18
N GLN A 56 3.20 -9.04 -1.98
CA GLN A 56 4.62 -8.74 -1.97
C GLN A 56 5.09 -8.22 -0.60
N ALA A 57 4.36 -7.30 0.03
CA ALA A 57 4.73 -6.74 1.33
C ALA A 57 4.62 -7.76 2.48
N MET A 58 3.75 -8.78 2.35
CA MET A 58 3.64 -9.85 3.35
C MET A 58 4.91 -10.69 3.44
N VAL A 59 5.67 -10.82 2.35
CA VAL A 59 6.96 -11.51 2.33
C VAL A 59 8.05 -10.56 2.85
N ALA A 60 8.66 -10.90 3.99
CA ALA A 60 9.64 -10.03 4.66
C ALA A 60 10.83 -9.66 3.75
N GLU A 61 11.34 -10.62 2.97
CA GLU A 61 12.47 -10.43 2.07
C GLU A 61 12.19 -9.42 0.94
N ASN A 62 10.92 -9.21 0.59
CA ASN A 62 10.52 -8.28 -0.45
C ASN A 62 10.43 -6.84 0.04
N ARG A 63 10.19 -6.62 1.34
CA ARG A 63 9.91 -5.29 1.90
C ARG A 63 11.04 -4.28 1.62
N PRO A 64 12.33 -4.63 1.78
CA PRO A 64 13.40 -3.68 1.47
C PRO A 64 13.37 -3.22 0.02
N ALA A 65 13.22 -4.15 -0.92
CA ALA A 65 13.14 -3.84 -2.34
C ALA A 65 11.90 -2.98 -2.67
N MET A 66 10.76 -3.24 -2.02
CA MET A 66 9.55 -2.44 -2.21
C MET A 66 9.69 -1.01 -1.68
N VAL A 67 10.28 -0.83 -0.49
CA VAL A 67 10.46 0.49 0.13
C VAL A 67 11.45 1.34 -0.66
N LEU A 68 12.50 0.72 -1.21
CA LEU A 68 13.53 1.40 -2.00
C LEU A 68 13.14 1.58 -3.48
N HIS A 69 12.05 0.98 -3.94
CA HIS A 69 11.62 1.12 -5.33
C HIS A 69 10.99 2.48 -5.59
N ASP A 70 11.56 3.22 -6.55
CA ASP A 70 11.13 4.55 -6.93
C ASP A 70 9.63 4.63 -7.25
N GLY A 71 8.94 5.57 -6.61
CA GLY A 71 7.52 5.87 -6.82
C GLY A 71 6.53 4.82 -6.29
N LEU A 72 6.99 3.69 -5.73
CA LEU A 72 6.08 2.66 -5.20
C LEU A 72 5.35 3.16 -3.94
N LEU A 73 6.08 3.81 -3.03
CA LEU A 73 5.51 4.39 -1.82
C LEU A 73 4.48 5.49 -2.14
N ASP A 74 4.79 6.35 -3.11
CA ASP A 74 3.88 7.41 -3.55
C ASP A 74 2.61 6.83 -4.21
N ALA A 75 2.78 5.78 -5.02
CA ALA A 75 1.67 5.03 -5.60
C ALA A 75 0.76 4.43 -4.52
N LEU A 76 1.32 3.73 -3.52
CA LEU A 76 0.54 3.18 -2.40
C LEU A 76 -0.14 4.28 -1.58
N ALA A 77 0.56 5.38 -1.31
CA ALA A 77 -0.01 6.53 -0.60
C ALA A 77 -1.20 7.13 -1.35
N SER A 78 -1.10 7.27 -2.68
CA SER A 78 -2.18 7.79 -3.51
C SER A 78 -3.43 6.89 -3.47
N LEU A 79 -3.25 5.57 -3.46
CA LEU A 79 -4.35 4.60 -3.33
C LEU A 79 -4.97 4.63 -1.92
N ALA A 80 -4.15 4.80 -0.88
CA ALA A 80 -4.59 4.93 0.51
C ALA A 80 -5.32 6.26 0.80
N LEU A 81 -5.26 7.23 -0.11
CA LEU A 81 -5.93 8.53 -0.01
C LEU A 81 -7.17 8.63 -0.91
N LEU A 82 -7.63 7.54 -1.54
CA LEU A 82 -8.84 7.54 -2.36
C LEU A 82 -10.09 7.82 -1.50
N GLU A 83 -10.80 8.91 -1.78
CA GLU A 83 -12.00 9.32 -1.00
C GLU A 83 -13.33 8.83 -1.60
N TYR A 84 -13.31 8.19 -2.77
CA TYR A 84 -14.54 7.74 -3.42
C TYR A 84 -15.20 6.57 -2.66
N ILE A 85 -16.53 6.59 -2.55
CA ILE A 85 -17.33 5.63 -1.78
C ILE A 85 -17.18 4.19 -2.29
N GLY A 86 -16.78 3.99 -3.56
CA GLY A 86 -16.49 2.67 -4.12
C GLY A 86 -15.05 2.17 -3.94
N ASP A 87 -14.13 3.01 -3.46
CA ASP A 87 -12.68 2.71 -3.41
C ASP A 87 -12.24 2.23 -2.01
N GLU A 88 -13.18 1.90 -1.11
CA GLU A 88 -12.85 1.58 0.29
C GLU A 88 -11.96 0.35 0.46
N GLU A 89 -12.21 -0.70 -0.32
CA GLU A 89 -11.41 -1.92 -0.29
C GLU A 89 -9.98 -1.65 -0.75
N VAL A 90 -9.83 -0.91 -1.85
CA VAL A 90 -8.53 -0.50 -2.40
C VAL A 90 -7.77 0.35 -1.39
N ARG A 91 -8.45 1.35 -0.80
CA ARG A 91 -7.89 2.23 0.22
C ARG A 91 -7.42 1.45 1.46
N ASN A 92 -8.25 0.56 1.98
CA ASN A 92 -7.96 -0.22 3.17
C ASN A 92 -6.82 -1.22 2.92
N CYS A 93 -6.79 -1.83 1.74
CA CYS A 93 -5.72 -2.72 1.31
C CYS A 93 -4.39 -1.95 1.19
N ALA A 94 -4.38 -0.82 0.48
CA ALA A 94 -3.18 0.03 0.34
C ALA A 94 -2.64 0.50 1.70
N THR A 95 -3.53 0.94 2.59
CA THR A 95 -3.15 1.34 3.95
C THR A 95 -2.57 0.15 4.72
N SER A 96 -3.14 -1.05 4.58
CA SER A 96 -2.61 -2.27 5.22
C SER A 96 -1.25 -2.65 4.69
N THR A 97 -1.01 -2.51 3.39
CA THR A 97 0.30 -2.70 2.75
C THR A 97 1.32 -1.72 3.31
N LEU A 98 0.98 -0.43 3.42
CA LEU A 98 1.87 0.57 4.02
C LEU A 98 2.23 0.22 5.47
N VAL A 99 1.23 -0.18 6.27
CA VAL A 99 1.44 -0.65 7.65
C VAL A 99 2.38 -1.85 7.68
N GLU A 100 2.21 -2.82 6.78
CA GLU A 100 3.07 -4.01 6.71
C GLU A 100 4.53 -3.65 6.39
N LEU A 101 4.74 -2.70 5.47
CA LEU A 101 6.09 -2.20 5.13
C LEU A 101 6.76 -1.50 6.32
N THR A 102 6.02 -0.80 7.19
CA THR A 102 6.62 -0.17 8.39
C THR A 102 7.21 -1.16 9.41
N LYS A 103 6.97 -2.46 9.24
CA LYS A 103 7.62 -3.49 10.06
C LYS A 103 9.10 -3.66 9.73
N GLU A 104 9.55 -3.22 8.55
CA GLU A 104 10.96 -3.24 8.18
C GLU A 104 11.71 -2.12 8.92
N GLU A 105 12.36 -2.45 10.03
CA GLU A 105 12.91 -1.46 10.97
C GLU A 105 14.00 -0.60 10.34
N THR A 106 14.85 -1.24 9.53
CA THR A 106 16.02 -0.63 8.91
C THR A 106 15.69 0.48 7.91
N LEU A 107 14.45 0.51 7.40
CA LEU A 107 14.01 1.46 6.38
C LEU A 107 12.86 2.35 6.84
N ARG A 108 12.52 2.33 8.15
CA ARG A 108 11.48 3.21 8.71
C ARG A 108 11.78 4.68 8.49
N GLU A 109 13.04 5.09 8.60
CA GLU A 109 13.47 6.47 8.36
C GLU A 109 13.16 6.92 6.92
N VAL A 110 13.45 6.06 5.93
CA VAL A 110 13.14 6.32 4.51
C VAL A 110 11.63 6.47 4.32
N MET A 111 10.84 5.58 4.91
CA MET A 111 9.38 5.67 4.84
C MET A 111 8.83 6.91 5.55
N ALA A 112 9.40 7.30 6.68
CA ALA A 112 8.98 8.45 7.47
C ALA A 112 9.29 9.78 6.77
N ARG A 113 10.34 9.82 5.95
CA ARG A 113 10.68 10.97 5.09
C ARG A 113 9.76 11.09 3.87
N ASN A 114 9.01 10.04 3.51
CA ASN A 114 8.03 10.13 2.44
C ASN A 114 6.73 10.81 2.92
N GLU A 115 6.48 12.03 2.44
CA GLU A 115 5.31 12.84 2.81
C GLU A 115 3.99 12.14 2.50
N GLY A 116 3.93 11.41 1.37
CA GLY A 116 2.74 10.66 0.97
C GLY A 116 2.39 9.58 1.97
N VAL A 117 3.37 8.79 2.42
CA VAL A 117 3.19 7.73 3.43
C VAL A 117 2.70 8.31 4.75
N MET A 118 3.35 9.37 5.24
CA MET A 118 2.96 10.02 6.49
C MET A 118 1.55 10.61 6.41
N THR A 119 1.21 11.23 5.29
CA THR A 119 -0.13 11.79 5.05
C THR A 119 -1.19 10.68 4.98
N ALA A 120 -0.94 9.59 4.26
CA ALA A 120 -1.85 8.45 4.14
C ALA A 120 -2.13 7.78 5.49
N LEU A 121 -1.09 7.51 6.28
CA LEU A 121 -1.24 6.88 7.60
C LEU A 121 -1.90 7.84 8.61
N THR A 122 -1.58 9.15 8.56
CA THR A 122 -2.26 10.17 9.38
C THR A 122 -3.74 10.23 9.01
N HIS A 123 -4.05 10.34 7.72
CA HIS A 123 -5.41 10.35 7.23
C HIS A 123 -6.16 9.09 7.68
N ALA A 124 -5.62 7.89 7.49
CA ALA A 124 -6.26 6.64 7.90
C ALA A 124 -6.44 6.52 9.44
N THR A 125 -5.61 7.20 10.24
CA THR A 125 -5.74 7.22 11.70
C THR A 125 -6.92 8.08 12.18
N PHE A 126 -7.18 9.19 11.48
CA PHE A 126 -8.20 10.17 11.84
C PHE A 126 -9.45 10.11 10.96
N ALA A 127 -9.40 9.38 9.86
CA ALA A 127 -10.51 9.18 8.95
C ALA A 127 -11.67 8.58 9.74
N LYS A 128 -12.75 9.37 9.85
CA LYS A 128 -13.99 8.89 10.43
C LYS A 128 -14.51 7.79 9.49
N PRO A 129 -14.84 6.59 9.99
CA PRO A 129 -15.41 5.57 9.14
C PRO A 129 -16.64 6.17 8.44
N ILE A 130 -16.64 6.16 7.12
CA ILE A 130 -17.77 6.56 6.28
C ILE A 130 -18.81 5.43 6.40
N SER A 131 -19.34 5.20 7.61
CA SER A 131 -20.36 4.18 7.83
C SER A 131 -21.72 4.84 7.87
N SER A 132 -22.50 4.52 6.84
CA SER A 132 -23.95 4.43 6.90
C SER A 132 -24.42 3.89 8.24
N ASN A 133 -25.12 4.73 9.02
CA ASN A 133 -26.06 4.40 10.09
C ASN A 133 -25.92 3.02 10.74
N THR A 134 -24.86 2.76 11.50
CA THR A 134 -24.94 1.78 12.60
C THR A 134 -24.16 2.27 13.82
N THR A 135 -24.93 2.67 14.83
CA THR A 135 -24.50 2.95 16.19
C THR A 135 -23.95 1.68 16.85
N TYR A 136 -22.63 1.53 16.90
CA TYR A 136 -21.98 0.70 17.91
C TYR A 136 -20.81 1.48 18.53
N LYS A 137 -21.06 2.00 19.74
CA LYS A 137 -20.01 2.43 20.67
C LYS A 137 -19.11 1.22 20.98
N GLY A 138 -17.79 1.40 20.90
CA GLY A 138 -16.91 0.76 21.90
C GLY A 138 -15.69 -0.04 21.44
N LYS A 139 -15.36 -0.19 20.15
CA LYS A 139 -14.05 -0.75 19.73
C LYS A 139 -13.49 0.04 18.56
N GLN A 140 -12.30 0.64 18.74
CA GLN A 140 -11.55 1.19 17.60
C GLN A 140 -11.33 0.07 16.59
N SER A 141 -11.53 0.34 15.30
CA SER A 141 -11.28 -0.65 14.24
C SER A 141 -9.85 -1.20 14.39
N PRO A 142 -9.62 -2.53 14.28
CA PRO A 142 -8.29 -3.13 14.34
C PRO A 142 -7.29 -2.46 13.39
N MET A 143 -7.79 -1.94 12.27
CA MET A 143 -7.01 -1.18 11.30
C MET A 143 -6.48 0.13 11.89
N ILE A 144 -7.31 0.91 12.59
CA ILE A 144 -6.90 2.17 13.23
C ILE A 144 -5.79 1.91 14.27
N THR A 145 -5.89 0.83 15.04
CA THR A 145 -4.84 0.46 16.00
C THR A 145 -3.52 0.15 15.30
N LYS A 146 -3.56 -0.62 14.20
CA LYS A 146 -2.37 -0.94 13.41
C LYS A 146 -1.75 0.30 12.76
N THR A 147 -2.56 1.20 12.20
CA THR A 147 -2.09 2.46 11.61
C THR A 147 -1.44 3.38 12.66
N LYS A 148 -2.00 3.45 13.87
CA LYS A 148 -1.37 4.18 14.99
C LYS A 148 -0.02 3.61 15.38
N ILE A 149 0.11 2.28 15.41
CA ILE A 149 1.39 1.62 15.68
C ILE A 149 2.39 1.94 14.57
N ALA A 150 1.97 1.86 13.30
CA ALA A 150 2.81 2.21 12.16
C ALA A 150 3.30 3.68 12.23
N LEU A 151 2.41 4.64 12.51
CA LEU A 151 2.80 6.05 12.72
C LEU A 151 3.77 6.22 13.88
N LYS A 152 3.54 5.52 15.00
CA LYS A 152 4.46 5.56 16.14
C LYS A 152 5.85 5.03 15.74
N ASN A 153 5.91 3.92 15.01
CA ASN A 153 7.17 3.34 14.55
C ASN A 153 7.95 4.30 13.64
N LEU A 154 7.26 4.96 12.71
CA LEU A 154 7.88 5.95 11.81
C LEU A 154 8.31 7.22 12.57
N ALA A 155 7.48 7.73 13.47
CA ALA A 155 7.81 8.90 14.27
C ALA A 155 8.99 8.64 15.23
N SER A 156 9.07 7.45 15.81
CA SER A 156 10.23 7.06 16.64
C SER A 156 11.53 7.03 15.83
N ALA A 157 11.49 6.50 14.61
CA ALA A 157 12.68 6.45 13.73
C ALA A 157 13.23 7.85 13.35
N LEU A 158 12.39 8.89 13.34
CA LEU A 158 12.83 10.27 13.07
C LEU A 158 13.43 10.98 14.30
N ASN A 159 13.24 10.46 15.51
CA ASN A 159 13.72 11.08 16.76
C ASN A 159 15.03 10.44 17.28
N GLU A 160 15.59 9.46 16.58
CA GLU A 160 16.83 8.76 16.95
C GLU A 160 18.10 9.37 16.31
N GLU A 161 17.98 10.55 15.68
CA GLU A 161 19.10 11.42 15.24
C GLU A 161 19.47 12.47 16.30
#